data_AF-A0A856MNS7-F1
#
_entry.id   AF-A0A856MNS7-F1
#
_cell.length_a   1.000
_cell.length_b   1.000
_cell.length_c   1.000
_cell.angle_alpha   90.00
_cell.angle_beta   90.00
_cell.angle_gamma   90.00
#
_symmetry.space_group_name_H-M   'P 1'
#
loop_
_entity.id
_entity.type
_entity.pdbx_description
1 polymer ?
#
loop_
_entity_poly.entity_id
_entity_poly.type
_entity_poly.pdbx_seq_one_letter_code
_entity_poly.pdbx_strand_id
1 'polypeptide(L)'
;MEQKRILRVVVASPNDVKPERDILPNIIDELNRGIAADKHLILELSRWETDTYPGFHPEGPQGLIDPILDIKNCDILIGIFWKRFGTPVTDAQSGTEHEFLCAYDSWKKNGSPEIMFYFSKKAYTPQSEEEALQ
;
A
#
# COMPACT_ATOMS: atom_id res chain seq x y z
N MET A 1 31.21 -10.68 2.54
CA MET A 1 29.95 -10.25 3.20
C MET A 1 28.83 -10.96 2.48
N GLU A 2 27.94 -11.65 3.19
CA GLU A 2 26.76 -12.24 2.55
C GLU A 2 25.90 -11.14 1.92
N GLN A 3 25.62 -11.26 0.63
CA GLN A 3 24.81 -10.31 -0.10
C GLN A 3 23.33 -10.60 0.16
N LYS A 4 22.65 -9.69 0.85
CA LYS A 4 21.20 -9.78 1.06
C LYS A 4 20.46 -9.07 -0.07
N ARG A 5 19.37 -9.67 -0.55
CA ARG A 5 18.46 -9.02 -1.51
C ARG A 5 17.38 -8.24 -0.75
N ILE A 6 17.16 -6.99 -1.14
CA ILE A 6 16.08 -6.16 -0.60
C ILE A 6 14.83 -6.39 -1.45
N LEU A 7 13.68 -6.53 -0.79
CA LEU A 7 12.36 -6.52 -1.42
C LEU A 7 11.57 -5.31 -0.90
N ARG A 8 11.16 -4.41 -1.80
CA ARG A 8 10.30 -3.27 -1.44
C ARG A 8 8.86 -3.72 -1.31
N VAL A 9 8.28 -3.50 -0.13
CA VAL A 9 6.89 -3.77 0.21
C VAL A 9 6.15 -2.44 0.31
N VAL A 10 5.17 -2.22 -0.56
CA VAL A 10 4.30 -1.05 -0.53
C VAL A 10 2.93 -1.46 0.03
N VAL A 11 2.34 -0.58 0.84
CA VAL A 11 1.03 -0.82 1.44
C VAL A 11 0.03 0.26 1.06
N ALA A 12 -1.03 -0.18 0.39
CA ALA A 12 -2.19 0.62 0.03
C ALA A 12 -3.31 0.33 1.05
N SER A 13 -3.77 1.35 1.77
CA SER A 13 -4.82 1.13 2.79
C SER A 13 -5.57 2.41 3.13
N PRO A 14 -6.91 2.38 3.16
CA PRO A 14 -7.71 3.49 3.64
C PRO A 14 -7.57 3.70 5.15
N ASN A 15 -8.02 4.84 5.65
CA ASN A 15 -7.88 5.21 7.06
C ASN A 15 -8.72 4.37 8.04
N ASP A 16 -9.73 3.64 7.57
CA ASP A 16 -10.59 2.81 8.42
C ASP A 16 -9.98 1.45 8.79
N VAL A 17 -8.78 1.14 8.28
CA VAL A 17 -7.94 -0.01 8.67
C VAL A 17 -6.62 0.41 9.30
N LYS A 18 -6.59 1.60 9.93
CA LYS A 18 -5.40 2.12 10.63
C LYS A 18 -4.81 1.10 11.63
N PRO A 19 -5.58 0.38 12.47
CA PRO A 19 -5.01 -0.60 13.39
C PRO A 19 -4.24 -1.72 12.68
N GLU A 20 -4.78 -2.24 11.57
CA GLU A 20 -4.13 -3.26 10.74
C GLU A 20 -2.86 -2.70 10.06
N ARG A 21 -2.86 -1.41 9.72
CA ARG A 21 -1.69 -0.72 9.16
C ARG A 21 -0.59 -0.49 10.21
N ASP A 22 -0.96 -0.12 11.42
CA ASP A 22 -0.02 0.26 12.49
C ASP A 22 0.82 -0.93 12.98
N ILE A 23 0.32 -2.17 12.83
CA ILE A 23 1.05 -3.38 13.22
C ILE A 23 2.09 -3.85 12.19
N LEU A 24 2.03 -3.35 10.95
CA LEU A 24 2.90 -3.81 9.86
C LEU A 24 4.40 -3.67 10.13
N PRO A 25 4.92 -2.57 10.71
CA PRO A 25 6.34 -2.48 11.02
C PRO A 25 6.83 -3.61 11.93
N ASN A 26 6.03 -3.99 12.94
CA ASN A 26 6.36 -5.08 13.85
C ASN A 26 6.38 -6.43 13.13
N ILE A 27 5.42 -6.67 12.22
CA ILE A 27 5.36 -7.89 11.41
C ILE A 27 6.57 -7.96 10.47
N ILE A 28 6.90 -6.85 9.79
CA ILE A 28 8.05 -6.78 8.87
C ILE A 28 9.36 -7.02 9.62
N ASP A 29 9.50 -6.44 10.81
CA ASP A 29 10.65 -6.63 11.69
C ASP A 29 10.76 -8.08 12.20
N GLU A 30 9.64 -8.72 12.56
CA GLU A 30 9.59 -10.15 12.90
C GLU A 30 10.02 -11.03 11.71
N LEU A 31 9.46 -10.79 10.52
CA LEU A 31 9.82 -11.52 9.30
C LEU A 31 11.29 -11.34 8.92
N ASN A 32 11.82 -10.11 9.08
CA ASN A 32 13.22 -9.78 8.84
C ASN A 32 14.17 -10.49 9.79
N ARG A 33 13.77 -10.74 11.04
CA ARG A 33 14.56 -11.54 12.00
C ARG A 33 14.43 -13.04 11.79
N GLY A 34 13.30 -13.50 11.25
CA GLY A 34 13.02 -14.91 11.03
C GLY A 34 13.25 -15.30 9.57
N ILE A 35 12.16 -15.66 8.89
CA ILE A 35 12.19 -16.31 7.57
C ILE A 35 12.93 -15.52 6.49
N ALA A 36 12.91 -14.17 6.53
CA ALA A 36 13.62 -13.38 5.53
C ALA A 36 15.13 -13.46 5.76
N ALA A 37 15.61 -13.46 7.00
CA ALA A 37 17.02 -13.67 7.31
C ALA A 37 17.52 -15.03 6.78
N ASP A 38 16.75 -16.10 7.01
CA ASP A 38 17.07 -17.45 6.52
C ASP A 38 17.14 -17.54 4.99
N LYS A 39 16.44 -16.64 4.30
CA LYS A 39 16.40 -16.54 2.84
C LYS A 39 17.37 -15.50 2.27
N HIS A 40 18.21 -14.89 3.12
CA HIS A 40 19.07 -13.75 2.75
C HIS A 40 18.28 -12.58 2.13
N LEU A 41 17.08 -12.33 2.64
CA LEU A 41 16.19 -11.24 2.24
C LEU A 41 16.13 -10.15 3.30
N ILE A 42 15.80 -8.93 2.87
CA ILE A 42 15.36 -7.82 3.71
C ILE A 42 14.06 -7.27 3.11
N LEU A 43 13.00 -7.25 3.90
CA LEU A 43 11.74 -6.60 3.55
C LEU A 43 11.82 -5.14 3.98
N GLU A 44 11.71 -4.24 3.02
CA GLU A 44 11.66 -2.79 3.25
C GLU A 44 10.22 -2.31 3.08
N LEU A 45 9.61 -1.88 4.19
CA LEU A 45 8.24 -1.38 4.19
C LEU A 45 8.22 0.11 3.85
N SER A 46 7.60 0.47 2.72
CA SER A 46 7.32 1.84 2.33
C SER A 46 5.88 2.21 2.68
N ARG A 47 5.67 3.35 3.36
CA ARG A 47 4.34 3.83 3.75
C ARG A 47 4.15 5.27 3.28
N TRP A 48 3.07 5.52 2.55
CA TRP A 48 2.75 6.85 2.02
C TRP A 48 2.62 7.94 3.10
N GLU A 49 2.25 7.59 4.34
CA GLU A 49 2.06 8.59 5.42
C GLU A 49 3.35 9.00 6.14
N THR A 50 4.36 8.13 6.18
CA THR A 50 5.61 8.39 6.93
C THR A 50 6.76 8.84 6.05
N ASP A 51 6.71 8.51 4.75
CA ASP A 51 7.77 8.82 3.80
C ASP A 51 7.43 10.03 2.89
N THR A 52 6.26 10.65 3.11
CA THR A 52 5.88 11.91 2.46
C THR A 52 6.21 13.11 3.35
N TYR A 53 6.87 14.10 2.76
CA TYR A 53 7.02 15.43 3.34
C TYR A 53 5.87 16.33 2.88
N PRO A 54 5.33 17.23 3.71
CA PRO A 54 4.36 18.21 3.25
C PRO A 54 4.99 19.10 2.16
N GLY A 55 4.39 19.12 0.98
CA GLY A 55 4.84 19.90 -0.18
C GLY A 55 3.66 20.43 -0.98
N PHE A 56 3.89 21.49 -1.75
CA PHE A 56 2.95 21.96 -2.77
C PHE A 56 3.30 21.29 -4.10
N HIS A 57 2.36 20.55 -4.70
CA HIS A 57 2.49 20.05 -6.07
C HIS A 57 1.38 20.64 -6.94
N PRO A 58 1.68 21.05 -8.19
CA PRO A 58 0.69 21.68 -9.09
C PRO A 58 -0.56 20.83 -9.34
N GLU A 59 -0.41 19.51 -9.25
CA GLU A 59 -1.47 18.50 -9.45
C GLU A 59 -2.14 18.04 -8.14
N GLY A 60 -1.88 18.73 -7.02
CA GLY A 60 -2.42 18.38 -5.70
C GLY A 60 -1.63 17.27 -4.99
N PRO A 61 -2.15 16.72 -3.87
CA PRO A 61 -1.44 15.76 -3.02
C PRO A 61 -0.96 14.49 -3.76
N GLN A 62 -1.66 14.08 -4.82
CA GLN A 62 -1.35 12.86 -5.58
C GLN A 62 -0.04 12.94 -6.35
N GLY A 63 0.29 14.10 -6.93
CA GLY A 63 1.57 14.28 -7.63
C GLY A 63 2.79 14.21 -6.71
N LEU A 64 2.61 14.24 -5.38
CA LEU A 64 3.65 13.91 -4.41
C LEU A 64 3.67 12.41 -4.06
N ILE A 65 2.52 11.77 -3.97
CA ILE A 65 2.39 10.37 -3.54
C ILE A 65 2.93 9.39 -4.59
N ASP A 66 2.67 9.63 -5.88
CA ASP A 66 3.08 8.75 -6.97
C ASP A 66 4.60 8.53 -7.08
N PRO A 67 5.45 9.59 -7.08
CA PRO A 67 6.90 9.40 -7.10
C PRO A 67 7.47 8.89 -5.77
N ILE A 68 6.78 9.08 -4.65
CA ILE A 68 7.25 8.65 -3.33
C ILE A 68 6.97 7.16 -3.09
N LEU A 69 5.81 6.65 -3.53
CA LEU A 69 5.51 5.24 -3.42
C LEU A 69 6.27 4.39 -4.44
N ASP A 70 6.55 4.94 -5.63
CA ASP A 70 7.25 4.26 -6.73
C ASP A 70 6.76 2.81 -6.90
N ILE A 71 5.43 2.67 -7.02
CA ILE A 71 4.71 1.40 -7.06
C ILE A 71 5.14 0.54 -8.24
N LYS A 72 5.56 1.17 -9.34
CA LYS A 72 6.04 0.47 -10.54
C LYS A 72 7.30 -0.34 -10.27
N ASN A 73 8.10 0.06 -9.29
CA ASN A 73 9.35 -0.59 -8.91
C ASN A 73 9.30 -1.23 -7.51
N CYS A 74 8.11 -1.48 -6.94
CA CYS A 74 8.04 -2.33 -5.76
C CYS A 74 8.13 -3.82 -6.14
N ASP A 75 8.53 -4.67 -5.18
CA ASP A 75 8.50 -6.12 -5.37
C ASP A 75 7.15 -6.70 -4.91
N ILE A 76 6.52 -6.08 -3.90
CA ILE A 76 5.28 -6.54 -3.29
C ILE A 76 4.36 -5.33 -3.04
N LEU A 77 3.10 -5.44 -3.48
CA LEU A 77 2.01 -4.54 -3.10
C LEU A 77 1.03 -5.29 -2.20
N ILE A 78 0.75 -4.73 -1.02
CA ILE A 78 -0.29 -5.23 -0.10
C ILE A 78 -1.40 -4.19 0.00
N GLY A 79 -2.62 -4.56 -0.38
CA GLY A 79 -3.80 -3.75 -0.10
C GLY A 79 -4.61 -4.29 1.07
N ILE A 80 -4.96 -3.42 2.02
CA ILE A 80 -5.77 -3.75 3.20
C ILE A 80 -7.02 -2.87 3.19
N PHE A 81 -8.19 -3.49 3.23
CA PHE A 81 -9.47 -2.81 3.06
C PHE A 81 -10.51 -3.24 4.09
N TRP A 82 -11.48 -2.35 4.36
CA TRP A 82 -12.68 -2.69 5.13
C TRP A 82 -13.94 -2.13 4.49
N LYS A 83 -14.42 -0.97 4.94
CA LYS A 83 -15.75 -0.44 4.56
C LYS A 83 -15.72 0.34 3.25
N ARG A 84 -14.53 0.75 2.84
CA ARG A 84 -14.30 1.63 1.71
C ARG A 84 -13.09 1.17 0.93
N PHE A 85 -13.11 1.44 -0.36
CA PHE A 85 -11.95 1.25 -1.22
C PHE A 85 -10.98 2.45 -1.12
N GLY A 86 -11.50 3.67 -0.90
CA GLY A 86 -10.71 4.88 -0.70
C GLY A 86 -11.58 6.15 -0.83
N THR A 87 -10.96 7.34 -0.78
CA THR A 87 -11.65 8.63 -1.03
C THR A 87 -11.47 9.04 -2.49
N PRO A 88 -12.53 9.46 -3.21
CA PRO A 88 -12.45 9.93 -4.59
C PRO A 88 -11.39 11.01 -4.81
N VAL A 89 -10.65 10.87 -5.90
CA VAL A 89 -9.63 11.81 -6.36
C VAL A 89 -9.94 12.20 -7.80
N THR A 90 -9.33 13.28 -8.30
CA THR A 90 -9.71 13.91 -9.57
C THR A 90 -9.58 12.99 -10.80
N ASP A 91 -8.66 12.02 -10.78
CA ASP A 91 -8.37 11.12 -11.90
C ASP A 91 -8.64 9.62 -11.64
N ALA A 92 -9.21 9.26 -10.46
CA ALA A 92 -9.62 7.90 -10.10
C ALA A 92 -10.73 7.95 -9.03
N GLN A 93 -11.58 6.92 -8.93
CA GLN A 93 -12.60 6.85 -7.87
C GLN A 93 -11.99 6.76 -6.47
N SER A 94 -10.67 6.52 -6.32
CA SER A 94 -9.88 6.90 -5.15
C SER A 94 -8.37 6.89 -5.35
N GLY A 95 -7.61 7.52 -4.44
CA GLY A 95 -6.13 7.41 -4.42
C GLY A 95 -5.64 5.95 -4.37
N THR A 96 -6.34 5.09 -3.65
CA THR A 96 -6.04 3.65 -3.56
C THR A 96 -6.32 2.88 -4.86
N GLU A 97 -7.30 3.33 -5.66
CA GLU A 97 -7.55 2.76 -6.98
C GLU A 97 -6.40 3.08 -7.95
N HIS A 98 -5.91 4.31 -7.94
CA HIS A 98 -4.78 4.72 -8.76
C HIS A 98 -3.54 3.86 -8.46
N GLU A 99 -3.23 3.68 -7.16
CA GLU A 99 -2.12 2.85 -6.70
C GLU A 99 -2.23 1.40 -7.19
N PHE A 100 -3.42 0.81 -7.08
CA PHE A 100 -3.68 -0.53 -7.61
C PHE A 100 -3.51 -0.62 -9.12
N LEU A 101 -4.09 0.32 -9.88
CA LEU A 101 -4.01 0.31 -11.35
C LEU A 101 -2.57 0.40 -11.82
N CYS A 102 -1.75 1.24 -11.19
CA CYS A 102 -0.32 1.34 -11.43
C CYS A 102 0.43 0.00 -11.22
N ALA A 103 0.19 -0.67 -10.09
CA ALA A 103 0.79 -1.98 -9.81
C ALA A 103 0.30 -3.06 -10.78
N TYR A 104 -1.00 -3.09 -11.06
CA TYR A 104 -1.61 -4.07 -11.94
C TYR A 104 -1.13 -3.96 -13.37
N ASP A 105 -0.98 -2.73 -13.89
CA ASP A 105 -0.43 -2.48 -15.22
C ASP A 105 1.06 -2.84 -15.29
N SER A 106 1.83 -2.63 -14.22
CA SER A 106 3.21 -3.12 -14.13
C SER A 106 3.25 -4.65 -14.14
N TRP A 107 2.42 -5.30 -13.33
CA TRP A 107 2.33 -6.75 -13.22
C TRP A 107 1.94 -7.41 -14.55
N LYS A 108 0.97 -6.84 -15.27
CA LYS A 108 0.59 -7.30 -16.62
C LYS A 108 1.76 -7.30 -17.61
N LYS A 109 2.66 -6.32 -17.51
CA LYS A 109 3.79 -6.16 -18.42
C LYS A 109 4.99 -7.00 -18.01
N ASN A 110 5.27 -7.07 -16.71
CA ASN A 110 6.55 -7.54 -16.17
C ASN A 110 6.44 -8.76 -15.25
N GLY A 111 5.21 -9.21 -14.92
CA GLY A 111 4.97 -10.24 -13.91
C GLY A 111 5.31 -9.81 -12.47
N SER A 112 5.50 -8.51 -12.23
CA SER A 112 5.83 -7.90 -10.93
C SER A 112 5.19 -6.50 -10.81
N PRO A 113 4.82 -6.04 -9.60
CA PRO A 113 5.01 -6.66 -8.28
C PRO A 113 4.07 -7.84 -8.00
N GLU A 114 4.36 -8.63 -6.96
CA GLU A 114 3.38 -9.54 -6.37
C GLU A 114 2.28 -8.72 -5.69
N ILE A 115 1.01 -8.96 -6.04
CA ILE A 115 -0.13 -8.16 -5.55
C ILE A 115 -0.98 -9.01 -4.60
N MET A 116 -1.15 -8.54 -3.37
CA MET A 116 -1.91 -9.22 -2.32
C MET A 116 -3.01 -8.31 -1.77
N PHE A 117 -4.23 -8.83 -1.65
CA PHE A 117 -5.37 -8.10 -1.10
C PHE A 117 -6.04 -8.79 0.07
N TYR A 118 -6.31 -8.01 1.11
CA TYR A 118 -6.94 -8.47 2.35
C TYR A 118 -8.12 -7.57 2.70
N PHE A 119 -9.25 -8.19 3.02
CA PHE A 119 -10.49 -7.52 3.39
C PHE A 119 -10.88 -7.89 4.82
N SER A 120 -11.12 -6.88 5.65
CA SER A 120 -11.68 -7.05 6.99
C SER A 120 -13.07 -7.67 6.91
N LYS A 121 -13.30 -8.71 7.71
CA LYS A 121 -14.60 -9.40 7.82
C LYS A 121 -15.47 -8.87 8.96
N LYS A 122 -15.06 -7.77 9.60
CA LYS A 122 -15.83 -7.15 10.69
C LYS A 122 -17.15 -6.62 10.12
N ALA A 123 -18.26 -6.96 10.77
CA ALA A 123 -19.57 -6.44 10.40
C ALA A 123 -19.59 -4.91 10.51
N TYR A 124 -20.33 -4.27 9.60
CA TYR A 124 -20.45 -2.82 9.54
C TYR A 124 -21.87 -2.43 9.12
N THR A 125 -22.33 -1.28 9.62
CA THR A 125 -23.59 -0.65 9.22
C THR A 125 -23.28 0.80 8.81
N PRO A 126 -23.54 1.18 7.55
CA PRO A 126 -23.38 2.57 7.09
C PRO A 126 -24.06 3.57 8.03
N GLN A 127 -23.38 4.67 8.33
CA GLN A 127 -23.93 5.76 9.16
C GLN A 127 -24.44 6.93 8.32
N SER A 128 -24.22 6.91 7.01
CA SER A 128 -24.72 7.90 6.05
C SER A 128 -25.04 7.26 4.69
N GLU A 129 -25.82 7.97 3.86
CA GLU A 129 -26.09 7.56 2.47
C GLU A 129 -24.78 7.48 1.66
N GLU A 130 -23.85 8.40 1.88
CA GLU A 130 -22.52 8.37 1.24
C GLU A 130 -21.74 7.10 1.59
N GLU A 131 -21.81 6.61 2.83
CA GLU A 131 -21.15 5.36 3.24
C GLU A 131 -21.87 4.11 2.74
N ALA A 132 -23.14 4.20 2.36
CA ALA A 132 -23.90 3.09 1.79
C ALA A 132 -23.67 2.92 0.28
N LEU A 133 -23.16 3.96 -0.39
CA LEU A 133 -22.90 4.00 -1.83
C LEU A 133 -21.45 3.64 -2.20
N GLN A 134 -20.58 3.41 -1.21
CA GLN A 134 -19.20 2.93 -1.38
C GLN A 134 -19.12 1.40 -1.36
#